data_AF-A0A9Q1F6H8-F1
#
_entry.id   AF-A0A9Q1F6H8-F1
#
_cell.length_a   1.000
_cell.length_b   1.000
_cell.length_c   1.000
_cell.angle_alpha   90.00
_cell.angle_beta   90.00
_cell.angle_gamma   90.00
#
_symmetry.space_group_name_H-M   'P 1'
#
loop_
_entity.id
_entity.type
_entity.pdbx_description
1 polymer ?
#
loop_
_entity_poly.entity_id
_entity_poly.type
_entity_poly.pdbx_seq_one_letter_code
_entity_poly.pdbx_strand_id
1 'polypeptide(L)'
;MSDVELKRTGHGSFEQKIAVVGETILHVVKWYDNRSVTLLSDYIGASPVTEVERWDQKVITKVPCPAVVKEYNKNMGGVDLLDSLIALYRNKIRSKKWYHRLVLHLLDITIVTARLLYRRDCDGTGMRKEEQMRLYRFKSYIA
;
A
#
# COMPACT_ATOMS: atom_id res chain seq x y z
N MET A 1 15.02 -1.93 21.82
CA MET A 1 15.56 -3.21 21.36
C MET A 1 16.34 -3.06 20.07
N SER A 2 17.55 -3.61 20.07
CA SER A 2 18.36 -3.78 18.87
C SER A 2 17.76 -4.85 17.95
N ASP A 3 18.18 -4.90 16.69
CA ASP A 3 17.76 -5.95 15.76
C ASP A 3 18.16 -7.34 16.23
N VAL A 4 19.31 -7.45 16.90
CA VAL A 4 19.84 -8.70 17.46
C VAL A 4 18.93 -9.20 18.57
N GLU A 5 18.47 -8.32 19.44
CA GLU A 5 17.56 -8.69 20.54
C GLU A 5 16.21 -9.17 20.02
N LEU A 6 15.59 -8.43 19.08
CA LEU A 6 14.31 -8.84 18.50
C LEU A 6 14.41 -10.19 17.79
N LYS A 7 15.48 -10.39 17.00
CA LYS A 7 15.73 -11.67 16.34
C LYS A 7 15.86 -12.83 17.34
N ARG A 8 16.48 -12.60 18.50
CA ARG A 8 16.63 -13.61 19.56
C ARG A 8 15.30 -13.89 20.27
N THR A 9 14.45 -12.88 20.47
CA THR A 9 13.12 -13.05 21.07
C THR A 9 12.20 -13.87 20.17
N GLY A 10 12.37 -13.78 18.86
CA GLY A 10 11.70 -14.63 17.88
C GLY A 10 10.84 -13.86 16.89
N HIS A 11 10.25 -14.61 15.96
CA HIS A 11 9.40 -14.08 14.90
C HIS A 11 8.12 -13.47 15.49
N GLY A 12 7.82 -12.24 15.08
CA GLY A 12 6.69 -11.47 15.60
C GLY A 12 6.99 -10.65 16.84
N SER A 13 8.21 -10.72 17.37
CA SER A 13 8.62 -9.86 18.47
C SER A 13 8.55 -8.38 18.07
N PHE A 14 8.15 -7.53 19.02
CA PHE A 14 8.10 -6.09 18.80
C PHE A 14 8.41 -5.32 20.08
N GLU A 15 8.78 -4.06 19.88
CA GLU A 15 8.90 -3.06 20.92
C GLU A 15 8.13 -1.82 20.48
N GLN A 16 7.45 -1.18 21.43
CA GLN A 16 6.82 0.11 21.22
C GLN A 16 7.44 1.17 22.14
N LYS A 17 7.69 2.35 21.57
CA LYS A 17 7.97 3.57 22.32
C LYS A 17 6.92 4.62 21.99
N ILE A 18 6.57 5.42 22.97
CA ILE A 18 5.59 6.50 22.82
C ILE A 18 6.28 7.80 23.18
N ALA A 19 6.13 8.81 22.34
CA ALA A 19 6.61 10.17 22.59
C ALA A 19 5.43 11.13 22.45
N VAL A 20 5.40 12.16 23.30
CA VAL A 20 4.43 13.25 23.18
C VAL A 20 5.19 14.46 22.67
N VAL A 21 4.77 15.01 21.53
CA VAL A 21 5.37 16.18 20.89
C VAL A 21 4.28 17.23 20.71
N GLY A 22 4.29 18.24 21.58
CA GLY A 22 3.16 19.17 21.69
C GLY A 22 1.91 18.43 22.17
N GLU A 23 0.83 18.51 21.39
CA GLU A 23 -0.44 17.82 21.66
C GLU A 23 -0.55 16.46 20.94
N THR A 24 0.45 16.10 20.12
CA THR A 24 0.43 14.87 19.32
C THR A 24 1.14 13.73 20.05
N ILE A 25 0.47 12.58 20.11
CA ILE A 25 1.04 11.33 20.58
C ILE A 25 1.64 10.58 19.40
N LEU A 26 2.93 10.28 19.46
CA LEU A 26 3.65 9.51 18.46
C LEU A 26 3.97 8.12 18.99
N HIS A 27 3.61 7.11 18.22
CA HIS A 27 3.93 5.71 18.44
C HIS A 27 5.05 5.28 17.49
N VAL A 28 6.18 4.85 18.05
CA VAL A 28 7.24 4.18 17.32
C VAL A 28 7.16 2.70 17.64
N VAL A 29 6.88 1.87 16.64
CA VAL A 29 6.81 0.42 16.79
C VAL A 29 7.87 -0.21 15.93
N LYS A 30 8.73 -1.02 16.54
CA LYS A 30 9.70 -1.84 15.84
C LYS A 30 9.26 -3.30 15.93
N TRP A 31 9.01 -3.93 14.80
CA TRP A 31 8.51 -5.30 14.68
C TRP A 31 9.47 -6.16 13.87
N TYR A 32 9.66 -7.40 14.29
CA TYR A 32 10.55 -8.35 13.64
C TYR A 32 9.75 -9.42 12.90
N ASP A 33 9.78 -9.34 11.58
CA ASP A 33 9.28 -10.38 10.67
C ASP A 33 10.47 -11.25 10.20
N ASN A 34 10.70 -11.34 8.89
CA ASN A 34 11.97 -11.84 8.34
C ASN A 34 13.14 -10.87 8.60
N ARG A 35 12.83 -9.58 8.72
CA ARG A 35 13.73 -8.48 9.06
C ARG A 35 13.00 -7.52 9.99
N SER A 36 13.76 -6.70 10.71
CA SER A 36 13.16 -5.64 11.52
C SER A 36 12.56 -4.55 10.64
N VAL A 37 11.37 -4.10 11.00
CA VAL A 37 10.65 -2.98 10.40
C VAL A 37 10.33 -1.99 11.51
N THR A 38 10.60 -0.71 11.28
CA THR A 38 10.26 0.36 12.22
C THR A 38 9.19 1.24 11.59
N LEU A 39 8.07 1.42 12.30
CA LEU A 39 6.96 2.26 11.90
C LEU A 39 6.81 3.40 12.90
N LEU A 40 6.51 4.58 12.38
CA LEU A 40 6.11 5.74 13.15
C LEU A 40 4.66 6.07 12.78
N SER A 41 3.80 6.25 13.77
CA SER A 41 2.40 6.61 13.58
C SER A 41 1.93 7.56 14.68
N ASP A 42 1.12 8.55 14.32
CA ASP A 42 0.39 9.44 15.20
C ASP A 42 -1.06 8.97 15.47
N TYR A 43 -1.46 7.85 14.87
CA TYR A 43 -2.83 7.35 14.92
C TYR A 43 -2.95 6.08 15.76
N ILE A 44 -2.15 5.06 15.45
CA ILE A 44 -2.28 3.74 16.09
C ILE A 44 -0.91 3.16 16.42
N GLY A 45 -0.81 2.58 17.61
CA GLY A 45 0.40 1.92 18.11
C GLY A 45 0.42 0.42 17.87
N ALA A 46 1.00 -0.32 18.82
CA ALA A 46 1.10 -1.78 18.70
C ALA A 46 -0.21 -2.52 19.01
N SER A 47 -1.07 -1.94 19.84
CA SER A 47 -2.32 -2.57 20.29
C SER A 47 -3.53 -2.17 19.42
N PRO A 48 -4.50 -3.09 19.17
CA PRO A 48 -4.48 -4.50 19.57
C PRO A 48 -3.50 -5.33 18.74
N VAL A 49 -2.77 -6.24 19.39
CA VAL A 49 -1.92 -7.20 18.70
C VAL A 49 -2.81 -8.29 18.11
N THR A 50 -2.63 -8.58 16.82
CA THR A 50 -3.36 -9.62 16.10
C THR A 50 -2.41 -10.70 15.63
N GLU A 51 -2.91 -11.89 15.32
CA GLU A 51 -2.09 -12.92 14.68
C GLU A 51 -2.22 -12.82 13.16
N VAL A 52 -1.10 -12.95 12.45
CA VAL A 52 -1.08 -13.09 10.99
C VAL A 52 -0.40 -14.39 10.61
N GLU A 53 -0.93 -15.06 9.60
CA GLU A 53 -0.33 -16.26 9.03
C GLU A 53 0.87 -15.88 8.16
N ARG A 54 2.03 -16.48 8.47
CA ARG A 54 3.26 -16.32 7.71
C ARG A 54 3.78 -17.68 7.29
N TRP A 55 4.29 -17.73 6.06
CA TRP A 55 4.94 -18.92 5.55
C TRP A 55 6.38 -18.95 6.07
N ASP A 56 6.72 -19.94 6.88
CA ASP A 56 8.07 -20.17 7.36
C ASP A 56 8.53 -21.56 6.94
N GLN A 57 9.53 -21.61 6.06
CA GLN A 57 10.27 -22.82 5.66
C GLN A 57 9.44 -24.12 5.52
N LYS A 58 8.22 -24.02 4.93
CA LYS A 58 7.24 -25.09 4.60
C LYS A 58 6.02 -25.23 5.53
N VAL A 59 5.92 -24.44 6.60
CA VAL A 59 4.75 -24.46 7.50
C VAL A 59 4.15 -23.06 7.61
N ILE A 60 2.83 -22.96 7.76
CA ILE A 60 2.16 -21.72 8.12
C ILE A 60 2.26 -21.55 9.63
N THR A 61 2.96 -20.51 10.05
CA THR A 61 3.10 -20.14 11.46
C THR A 61 2.28 -18.89 11.75
N LYS A 62 1.63 -18.85 12.91
CA LYS A 62 0.93 -17.66 13.39
C LYS A 62 1.90 -16.75 14.11
N VAL A 63 1.98 -15.51 13.64
CA VAL A 63 2.96 -14.53 14.09
C VAL A 63 2.22 -13.33 14.72
N PRO A 64 2.58 -12.91 15.94
CA PRO A 64 2.07 -11.67 16.51
C PRO A 64 2.39 -10.47 15.62
N CYS A 65 1.37 -9.67 15.33
CA CYS A 65 1.40 -8.55 14.41
C CYS A 65 0.78 -7.31 15.09
N PRO A 66 1.60 -6.27 15.34
CA PRO A 66 1.12 -5.00 15.87
C PRO A 66 0.07 -4.34 14.99
N ALA A 67 -0.92 -3.68 15.58
CA ALA A 67 -2.02 -3.02 14.86
C ALA A 67 -1.53 -2.04 13.78
N VAL A 68 -0.50 -1.25 14.09
CA VAL A 68 0.12 -0.30 13.14
C VAL A 68 0.64 -0.96 11.86
N VAL A 69 1.17 -2.19 11.94
CA VAL A 69 1.66 -2.93 10.77
C VAL A 69 0.49 -3.30 9.86
N LYS A 70 -0.63 -3.74 10.47
CA LYS A 70 -1.84 -4.09 9.73
C LYS A 70 -2.47 -2.87 9.06
N GLU A 71 -2.58 -1.75 9.78
CA GLU A 71 -3.15 -0.52 9.23
C GLU A 71 -2.27 0.06 8.13
N TYR A 72 -0.93 -0.01 8.28
CA TYR A 72 -0.01 0.37 7.22
C TYR A 72 -0.22 -0.46 5.96
N ASN A 73 -0.19 -1.80 6.07
CA ASN A 73 -0.33 -2.68 4.91
C ASN A 73 -1.69 -2.55 4.21
N LYS A 74 -2.76 -2.25 4.96
CA LYS A 74 -4.09 -2.00 4.40
C LYS A 74 -4.10 -0.77 3.48
N ASN A 75 -3.29 0.26 3.80
CA ASN A 75 -3.32 1.55 3.12
C ASN A 75 -2.12 1.81 2.17
N MET A 76 -1.02 1.05 2.29
CA MET A 76 0.21 1.23 1.50
C MET A 76 -0.01 1.04 -0.02
N GLY A 77 -0.90 0.13 -0.43
CA GLY A 77 -1.00 -0.33 -1.83
C GLY A 77 -1.66 0.63 -2.82
N GLY A 78 -2.11 1.82 -2.40
CA GLY A 78 -2.81 2.76 -3.29
C GLY A 78 -1.93 3.28 -4.43
N VAL A 79 -0.69 3.65 -4.12
CA VAL A 79 0.27 4.18 -5.12
C VAL A 79 0.75 3.07 -6.06
N ASP A 80 1.12 1.91 -5.51
CA ASP A 80 1.55 0.75 -6.31
C ASP A 80 0.44 0.28 -7.26
N LEU A 81 -0.82 0.35 -6.83
CA LEU A 81 -1.96 0.03 -7.68
C LEU A 81 -2.05 1.01 -8.86
N LEU A 82 -1.98 2.32 -8.60
CA LEU A 82 -1.97 3.35 -9.65
C LEU A 82 -0.83 3.11 -10.66
N ASP A 83 0.39 2.89 -10.16
CA ASP A 83 1.57 2.63 -10.99
C ASP A 83 1.41 1.36 -11.82
N SER A 84 0.86 0.29 -11.24
CA SER A 84 0.59 -0.95 -11.98
C SER A 84 -0.43 -0.74 -13.11
N LEU A 85 -1.49 0.03 -12.86
CA LEU A 85 -2.53 0.34 -13.85
C LEU A 85 -1.98 1.21 -14.98
N ILE A 86 -1.14 2.20 -14.66
CA ILE A 86 -0.44 3.01 -15.66
C ILE A 86 0.50 2.14 -16.50
N ALA A 87 1.23 1.22 -15.87
CA ALA A 87 2.21 0.37 -16.55
C ALA A 87 1.57 -0.54 -17.62
N LEU A 88 0.34 -1.03 -17.40
CA LEU A 88 -0.38 -1.92 -18.33
C LEU A 88 -0.54 -1.33 -19.74
N TYR A 89 -0.85 -0.03 -19.82
CA TYR A 89 -1.12 0.64 -21.09
C TYR A 89 -0.34 1.95 -21.23
N ARG A 90 0.88 2.03 -20.69
CA ARG A 90 1.65 3.29 -20.62
C ARG A 90 1.85 3.93 -22.00
N ASN A 91 1.58 5.24 -22.09
CA ASN A 91 1.87 6.02 -23.29
C ASN A 91 3.38 6.20 -23.44
N LYS A 92 3.98 5.55 -24.45
CA LYS A 92 5.43 5.64 -24.72
C LYS A 92 5.67 6.52 -25.95
N ILE A 93 6.20 7.71 -25.75
CA ILE A 93 6.73 8.55 -26.83
C ILE A 93 8.26 8.55 -26.78
N ARG A 94 8.90 8.37 -27.95
CA ARG A 94 10.34 8.55 -28.11
C ARG A 94 10.63 10.03 -28.38
N SER A 95 10.87 10.80 -27.32
CA SER A 95 11.28 12.20 -27.41
C SER A 95 12.55 12.48 -26.60
N LYS A 96 13.41 13.36 -27.13
CA LYS A 96 14.58 13.89 -26.41
C LYS A 96 14.18 14.93 -25.36
N LYS A 97 13.00 15.55 -25.53
CA LYS A 97 12.46 16.57 -24.62
C LYS A 97 11.80 15.90 -23.42
N TRP A 98 12.38 16.06 -22.23
CA TRP A 98 11.97 15.36 -21.00
C TRP A 98 10.53 15.67 -20.57
N TYR A 99 10.05 16.88 -20.83
CA TYR A 99 8.71 17.33 -20.43
C TYR A 99 7.59 16.54 -21.11
N HIS A 100 7.80 15.98 -22.31
CA HIS A 100 6.79 15.12 -22.94
C HIS A 100 6.50 13.88 -22.09
N ARG A 101 7.49 13.32 -21.40
CA ARG A 101 7.28 12.18 -20.51
C ARG A 101 6.40 12.56 -19.32
N LEU A 102 6.59 13.77 -18.80
CA LEU A 102 5.79 14.29 -17.68
C LEU A 102 4.33 14.51 -18.11
N VAL A 103 4.10 15.17 -19.25
CA VAL A 103 2.73 15.40 -19.77
C VAL A 103 1.99 14.09 -20.02
N LEU A 104 2.63 13.09 -20.64
CA LEU A 104 2.01 11.79 -20.87
C LEU A 104 1.75 11.01 -19.59
N HIS A 105 2.66 11.10 -18.61
CA HIS A 105 2.46 10.46 -17.33
C HIS A 105 1.27 11.08 -16.57
N LEU A 106 1.12 12.41 -16.60
CA LEU A 106 -0.05 13.09 -16.05
C LEU A 106 -1.33 12.67 -16.77
N LEU A 107 -1.30 12.52 -18.11
CA LEU A 107 -2.44 12.00 -18.86
C LEU A 107 -2.79 10.57 -18.45
N ASP A 108 -1.79 9.69 -18.30
CA ASP A 108 -1.99 8.31 -17.85
C ASP A 108 -2.58 8.26 -16.43
N ILE A 109 -2.10 9.09 -15.50
CA ILE A 109 -2.67 9.23 -14.15
C ILE A 109 -4.14 9.66 -14.23
N THR A 110 -4.45 10.69 -15.02
CA THR A 110 -5.83 11.20 -15.16
C THR A 110 -6.77 10.15 -15.74
N ILE A 111 -6.34 9.39 -16.76
CA ILE A 111 -7.16 8.33 -17.36
C ILE A 111 -7.43 7.20 -16.36
N VAL A 112 -6.41 6.77 -15.61
CA VAL A 112 -6.56 5.70 -14.61
C VAL A 112 -7.46 6.15 -13.45
N THR A 113 -7.26 7.37 -12.95
CA THR A 113 -8.08 7.92 -11.86
C THR A 113 -9.54 8.14 -12.30
N ALA A 114 -9.77 8.67 -13.50
CA ALA A 114 -11.11 8.79 -14.08
C ALA A 114 -11.82 7.44 -14.23
N ARG A 115 -11.08 6.40 -14.63
CA ARG A 115 -11.61 5.03 -14.68
C ARG A 115 -12.00 4.51 -13.29
N LEU A 116 -11.20 4.76 -12.26
CA LEU A 116 -11.49 4.33 -10.90
C LEU A 116 -12.77 4.99 -10.37
N LEU A 117 -12.96 6.29 -10.66
CA LEU A 117 -14.20 7.01 -10.38
C LEU A 117 -15.39 6.40 -11.12
N TYR A 118 -15.27 6.17 -12.44
CA TYR A 118 -16.30 5.50 -13.23
C TYR A 118 -16.70 4.14 -12.64
N ARG A 119 -15.73 3.31 -12.21
CA ARG A 119 -16.02 2.02 -11.58
C ARG A 119 -16.77 2.17 -10.27
N ARG A 120 -16.38 3.14 -9.43
CA ARG A 120 -17.06 3.44 -8.17
C ARG A 120 -18.52 3.84 -8.40
N ASP A 121 -18.76 4.67 -9.41
CA ASP A 121 -20.11 5.14 -9.74
C ASP A 121 -20.96 4.00 -10.33
N CYS A 122 -20.38 3.14 -11.18
CA CYS A 122 -21.04 1.92 -11.66
C CYS A 122 -21.40 0.94 -10.54
N ASP A 123 -20.51 0.75 -9.56
CA ASP A 123 -20.78 -0.10 -8.40
C ASP A 123 -21.94 0.50 -7.57
N GLY A 124 -22.01 1.83 -7.45
CA GLY A 124 -23.09 2.53 -6.76
C GLY A 124 -24.46 2.46 -7.46
N THR A 125 -24.48 2.34 -8.79
CA THR A 125 -25.71 2.14 -9.57
C THR A 125 -26.12 0.67 -9.72
N GLY A 126 -25.32 -0.26 -9.19
CA GLY A 126 -25.58 -1.71 -9.29
C GLY A 126 -25.21 -2.33 -10.63
N MET A 127 -24.41 -1.64 -11.46
CA MET A 127 -23.98 -2.12 -12.77
C MET A 127 -23.00 -3.30 -12.62
N ARG A 128 -23.19 -4.37 -13.39
CA ARG A 128 -22.37 -5.58 -13.27
C ARG A 128 -20.94 -5.33 -13.75
N LYS A 129 -19.96 -6.06 -13.18
CA LYS A 129 -18.54 -5.91 -13.54
C LYS A 129 -18.25 -6.26 -14.99
N GLU A 130 -19.05 -7.13 -15.59
CA GLU A 130 -18.95 -7.53 -17.00
C GLU A 130 -19.38 -6.41 -17.95
N GLU A 131 -20.28 -5.55 -17.48
CA GLU A 131 -20.80 -4.39 -18.22
C GLU A 131 -19.87 -3.18 -18.09
N GLN A 132 -19.07 -3.13 -17.02
CA GLN A 132 -18.09 -2.06 -16.79
C GLN A 132 -16.99 -2.09 -17.86
N MET A 133 -16.69 -0.92 -18.41
CA MET A 133 -15.62 -0.80 -19.40
C MET A 133 -14.27 -1.28 -18.84
N ARG A 134 -13.50 -2.02 -19.64
CA ARG A 134 -12.11 -2.42 -19.33
C ARG A 134 -11.12 -1.27 -19.55
N LEU A 135 -9.94 -1.33 -18.91
CA LEU A 135 -9.00 -0.19 -18.86
C LEU A 135 -8.56 0.20 -20.26
N TYR A 136 -8.20 -0.80 -21.08
CA TYR A 136 -7.87 -0.62 -22.48
C TYR A 136 -8.95 0.16 -23.24
N ARG A 137 -10.22 -0.26 -23.11
CA ARG A 137 -11.34 0.37 -23.83
C ARG A 137 -11.62 1.78 -23.32
N PHE A 138 -11.56 1.97 -21.99
CA PHE A 138 -11.72 3.29 -21.39
C PHE A 138 -10.65 4.26 -21.90
N LYS A 139 -9.41 3.80 -21.99
CA LYS A 139 -8.30 4.59 -22.52
C LYS A 139 -8.48 4.91 -24.00
N SER A 140 -8.84 3.94 -24.84
CA SER A 140 -8.98 4.13 -26.30
C SER A 140 -10.07 5.13 -26.70
N TYR A 141 -11.05 5.42 -25.83
CA TYR A 141 -12.05 6.46 -26.08
C TYR A 141 -11.51 7.87 -25.83
N ILE A 142 -10.47 8.01 -25.01
CA ILE A 142 -9.92 9.30 -24.58
C ILE A 142 -8.65 9.66 -25.36
N ALA A 143 -7.78 8.66 -25.60
CA ALA A 143 -6.45 8.83 -26.20
C ALA A 143 -6.13 7.66 -27.14
#